data_AF-A0A147KCT2-F1
#
_entry.id   AF-A0A147KCT2-F1
#
_cell.length_a   1.000
_cell.length_b   1.000
_cell.length_c   1.000
_cell.angle_alpha   90.00
_cell.angle_beta   90.00
_cell.angle_gamma   90.00
#
_symmetry.space_group_name_H-M   'P 1'
#
loop_
_entity.id
_entity.type
_entity.pdbx_description
1 polymer ?
#
loop_
_entity_poly.entity_id
_entity_poly.type
_entity_poly.pdbx_seq_one_letter_code
_entity_poly.pdbx_strand_id
1 'polypeptide(L)'
;MRFKFLWFILSFIMINMVSYHTVYASTNINKLSPNDYQEDSFKKNTDLLHDQSSSNEKLKIPQEQKGLTFEGKSTNTFSELSYRLFKNEARDTNTIKAKAESLDLFTEEQSTRLDGMEENGQDSSSLSVLMGVLAGICVVLLLSVLIIWSKASQRKENLT
;
A
#
# COMPACT_ATOMS: atom_id res chain seq x y z
N MET A 1 4.12 2.64 53.18
CA MET A 1 3.76 1.99 51.89
C MET A 1 4.07 2.83 50.64
N ARG A 2 3.95 4.16 50.68
CA ARG A 2 4.13 5.05 49.50
C ARG A 2 5.52 4.98 48.83
N PHE A 3 6.59 4.92 49.62
CA PHE A 3 7.97 4.83 49.08
C PHE A 3 8.27 3.49 48.39
N LYS A 4 7.73 2.39 48.94
CA LYS A 4 7.89 1.05 48.36
C LYS A 4 7.15 0.94 47.02
N PHE A 5 5.94 1.48 46.95
CA PHE A 5 5.15 1.51 45.71
C PHE A 5 5.80 2.37 44.61
N LEU A 6 6.37 3.52 44.98
CA LEU A 6 7.11 4.37 44.04
C LEU A 6 8.37 3.67 43.49
N TRP A 7 9.06 2.90 44.33
CA TRP A 7 10.22 2.11 43.91
C TRP A 7 9.84 0.94 42.97
N PHE A 8 8.68 0.30 43.21
CA PHE A 8 8.13 -0.71 42.31
C PHE A 8 7.78 -0.14 40.93
N ILE A 9 7.16 1.05 40.86
CA ILE A 9 6.83 1.72 39.59
C ILE A 9 8.12 2.10 38.84
N LEU A 10 9.11 2.66 39.54
CA LEU A 10 10.39 3.03 38.93
C LEU A 10 11.12 1.79 38.39
N SER A 11 11.13 0.69 39.15
CA SER A 11 11.72 -0.57 38.72
C SER A 11 11.02 -1.16 37.48
N PHE A 12 9.69 -1.04 37.41
CA PHE A 12 8.91 -1.52 36.26
C PHE A 12 9.21 -0.71 35.00
N ILE A 13 9.32 0.62 35.12
CA ILE A 13 9.67 1.52 34.00
C ILE A 13 11.07 1.21 33.48
N MET A 14 12.05 1.01 34.37
CA MET A 14 13.41 0.66 33.99
C MET A 14 13.50 -0.70 33.28
N ILE A 15 12.70 -1.69 33.70
CA ILE A 15 12.64 -3.01 33.05
C ILE A 15 12.05 -2.92 31.63
N ASN A 16 11.01 -2.11 31.43
CA ASN A 16 10.41 -1.93 30.10
C ASN A 16 11.35 -1.17 29.13
N MET A 17 12.30 -0.39 29.65
CA MET A 17 13.26 0.34 28.81
C MET A 17 14.38 -0.56 28.23
N VAL A 18 14.63 -1.73 28.82
CA VAL A 18 15.73 -2.64 28.42
C VAL A 18 15.38 -3.52 27.21
N SER A 19 14.12 -3.58 26.77
CA SER A 19 13.68 -4.55 25.75
C SER A 19 13.42 -3.99 24.34
N TYR A 20 13.99 -2.84 23.98
CA TYR A 20 13.94 -2.37 22.59
C TYR A 20 15.14 -2.91 21.80
N HIS A 21 15.06 -4.19 21.39
CA HIS A 21 15.96 -4.70 20.35
C HIS A 21 15.37 -4.37 18.97
N THR A 22 15.93 -3.37 18.31
CA THR A 22 15.73 -3.16 16.88
C THR A 22 16.43 -4.28 16.12
N VAL A 23 15.66 -5.20 15.56
CA VAL A 23 16.18 -6.22 14.63
C VAL A 23 16.31 -5.56 13.27
N TYR A 24 17.54 -5.27 12.87
CA TYR A 24 17.83 -4.79 11.53
C TYR A 24 17.87 -5.99 10.56
N ALA A 25 17.25 -5.84 9.39
CA ALA A 25 17.46 -6.77 8.30
C ALA A 25 18.97 -6.79 7.96
N SER A 26 19.55 -7.98 7.75
CA SER A 26 20.96 -8.04 7.37
C SER A 26 21.14 -7.41 5.99
N THR A 27 21.91 -6.33 5.91
CA THR A 27 22.22 -5.58 4.68
C THR A 27 23.15 -6.32 3.71
N ASN A 28 23.40 -7.62 3.95
CA ASN A 28 24.36 -8.39 3.18
C ASN A 28 23.75 -8.85 1.86
N ILE A 29 23.86 -8.01 0.83
CA ILE A 29 23.40 -8.28 -0.54
C ILE A 29 23.93 -9.60 -1.11
N ASN A 30 25.11 -10.06 -0.64
CA ASN A 30 25.76 -11.28 -1.11
C ASN A 30 25.16 -12.56 -0.51
N LYS A 31 24.18 -12.44 0.41
CA LYS A 31 23.46 -13.58 1.01
C LYS A 31 22.02 -13.70 0.53
N LEU A 32 21.54 -12.84 -0.37
CA LEU A 32 20.23 -13.01 -0.97
C LEU A 32 20.30 -14.13 -2.01
N SER A 33 19.51 -15.18 -1.79
CA SER A 33 19.16 -16.11 -2.86
C SER A 33 18.11 -15.43 -3.73
N PRO A 34 18.23 -15.46 -5.06
CA PRO A 34 17.16 -15.05 -5.95
C PRO A 34 15.84 -15.73 -5.56
N ASN A 35 14.74 -14.98 -5.63
CA ASN A 35 13.40 -15.54 -5.49
C ASN A 35 13.06 -16.23 -6.82
N ASP A 36 13.42 -17.51 -6.92
CA ASP A 36 13.06 -18.32 -8.10
C ASP A 36 11.57 -18.62 -8.07
N TYR A 37 10.88 -18.26 -9.17
CA TYR A 37 9.47 -18.59 -9.35
C TYR A 37 9.30 -20.11 -9.38
N GLN A 38 8.57 -20.65 -8.41
CA GLN A 38 8.12 -22.03 -8.44
C GLN A 38 6.87 -22.10 -9.30
N GLU A 39 6.97 -22.74 -10.46
CA GLU A 39 5.83 -22.98 -11.33
C GLU A 39 4.91 -24.00 -10.67
N ASP A 40 3.90 -23.50 -9.94
CA ASP A 40 2.80 -24.32 -9.46
C ASP A 40 2.07 -24.92 -10.66
N SER A 41 1.85 -26.24 -10.65
CA SER A 41 1.12 -26.92 -11.71
C SER A 41 -0.30 -26.35 -11.81
N PHE A 42 -0.55 -25.49 -12.80
CA PHE A 42 -1.85 -24.88 -13.03
C PHE A 42 -2.87 -25.98 -13.35
N LYS A 43 -3.72 -26.30 -12.38
CA LYS A 43 -4.84 -27.22 -12.59
C LYS A 43 -5.93 -26.46 -13.32
N LYS A 44 -5.96 -26.60 -14.66
CA LYS A 44 -6.97 -25.99 -15.52
C LYS A 44 -8.36 -26.58 -15.21
N ASN A 45 -9.06 -26.01 -14.24
CA ASN A 45 -10.42 -26.39 -13.89
C ASN A 45 -11.41 -25.77 -14.90
N THR A 46 -11.52 -26.36 -16.08
CA THR A 46 -12.54 -26.03 -17.08
C THR A 46 -13.88 -26.74 -16.84
N ASP A 47 -13.98 -27.50 -15.75
CA ASP A 47 -15.17 -28.33 -15.44
C ASP A 47 -16.44 -27.49 -15.29
N LEU A 48 -16.31 -26.22 -14.89
CA LEU A 48 -17.42 -25.26 -14.79
C LEU A 48 -17.69 -24.47 -16.09
N LEU A 49 -16.84 -24.59 -17.11
CA LEU A 49 -17.06 -23.93 -18.41
C LEU A 49 -18.03 -24.70 -19.30
N HIS A 50 -18.44 -25.89 -18.88
CA HIS A 50 -19.51 -26.64 -19.53
C HIS A 50 -20.79 -26.42 -18.72
N ASP A 51 -21.53 -25.38 -19.07
CA ASP A 51 -22.93 -25.31 -18.65
C ASP A 51 -23.65 -26.50 -19.29
N GLN A 52 -24.08 -27.47 -18.47
CA GLN A 52 -24.84 -28.65 -18.92
C GLN A 52 -26.13 -28.24 -19.66
N SER A 53 -26.58 -26.99 -19.51
CA SER A 53 -27.72 -26.42 -20.25
C SER A 53 -27.41 -26.13 -21.73
N SER A 54 -26.14 -25.94 -22.11
CA SER A 54 -25.70 -25.67 -23.49
C SER A 54 -25.56 -26.92 -24.37
N SER A 55 -25.89 -28.10 -23.85
CA SER A 55 -26.05 -29.32 -24.66
C SER A 55 -27.41 -29.37 -25.39
N ASN A 56 -28.24 -28.34 -25.27
CA ASN A 56 -29.35 -28.15 -26.20
C ASN A 56 -28.77 -27.75 -27.56
N GLU A 57 -29.08 -28.55 -28.59
CA GLU A 57 -28.65 -28.39 -29.97
C GLU A 57 -28.30 -26.95 -30.32
N LYS A 58 -27.07 -26.70 -30.81
CA LYS A 58 -26.72 -25.43 -31.47
C LYS A 58 -27.87 -25.06 -32.41
N LEU A 59 -28.67 -24.08 -32.01
CA LEU A 59 -29.83 -23.65 -32.78
C LEU A 59 -29.33 -23.34 -34.19
N LYS A 60 -29.86 -24.07 -35.18
CA LYS A 60 -29.46 -23.91 -36.58
C LYS A 60 -29.70 -22.46 -36.94
N ILE A 61 -28.64 -21.75 -37.33
CA ILE A 61 -28.70 -20.34 -37.75
C ILE A 61 -29.85 -20.20 -38.76
N PRO A 62 -30.88 -19.38 -38.48
CA PRO A 62 -31.99 -19.13 -39.39
C PRO A 62 -31.48 -18.76 -40.79
N GLN A 63 -32.16 -19.19 -41.85
CA GLN A 63 -31.68 -18.94 -43.22
C GLN A 63 -31.48 -17.45 -43.53
N GLU A 64 -32.32 -16.59 -42.95
CA GLU A 64 -32.23 -15.13 -43.02
C GLU A 64 -30.87 -14.62 -42.51
N GLN A 65 -30.29 -15.25 -41.49
CA GLN A 65 -29.00 -14.88 -40.92
C GLN A 65 -27.80 -15.44 -41.69
N LYS A 66 -28.01 -16.45 -42.55
CA LYS A 66 -26.93 -17.02 -43.38
C LYS A 66 -26.57 -16.14 -44.58
N GLY A 67 -27.43 -15.20 -44.94
CA GLY A 67 -27.17 -14.21 -46.00
C GLY A 67 -26.43 -12.96 -45.53
N LEU A 68 -26.20 -12.79 -44.22
CA LEU A 68 -25.37 -11.71 -43.70
C LEU A 68 -23.90 -11.98 -44.04
N THR A 69 -23.35 -11.21 -44.96
CA THR A 69 -21.92 -11.18 -45.23
C THR A 69 -21.28 -10.05 -44.41
N PHE A 70 -20.10 -10.31 -43.86
CA PHE A 70 -19.31 -9.29 -43.15
C PHE A 70 -18.48 -8.42 -44.12
N GLU A 71 -18.72 -8.58 -45.42
CA GLU A 71 -18.17 -7.74 -46.48
C GLU A 71 -18.96 -6.43 -46.53
N GLY A 72 -18.75 -5.60 -45.51
CA GLY A 72 -19.17 -4.21 -45.55
C GLY A 72 -18.53 -3.50 -46.74
N LYS A 73 -19.24 -2.53 -47.32
CA LYS A 73 -18.69 -1.65 -48.37
C LYS A 73 -17.36 -1.11 -47.86
N SER A 74 -16.26 -1.44 -48.53
CA SER A 74 -14.92 -0.92 -48.18
C SER A 74 -14.97 0.59 -48.33
N THR A 75 -15.33 1.26 -47.25
CA THR A 75 -15.19 2.69 -47.16
C THR A 75 -13.70 2.88 -46.97
N ASN A 76 -13.03 3.44 -47.99
CA ASN A 76 -11.60 3.78 -47.98
C ASN A 76 -11.25 4.83 -46.89
N THR A 77 -12.11 5.00 -45.89
CA THR A 77 -11.98 5.88 -44.74
C THR A 77 -10.97 5.35 -43.74
N PHE A 78 -10.55 4.09 -43.80
CA PHE A 78 -9.53 3.59 -42.86
C PHE A 78 -8.21 4.38 -42.99
N SER A 79 -7.78 4.72 -44.21
CA SER A 79 -6.57 5.51 -44.42
C SER A 79 -6.75 6.96 -43.95
N GLU A 80 -7.93 7.54 -44.17
CA GLU A 80 -8.30 8.89 -43.71
C GLU A 80 -8.43 8.96 -42.18
N LEU A 81 -9.07 7.98 -41.55
CA LEU A 81 -9.21 7.85 -40.11
C LEU A 81 -7.87 7.58 -39.44
N SER A 82 -7.06 6.69 -40.03
CA SER A 82 -5.72 6.42 -39.54
C SER A 82 -4.84 7.68 -39.65
N TYR A 83 -4.93 8.41 -40.76
CA TYR A 83 -4.30 9.72 -40.89
C TYR A 83 -4.79 10.69 -39.82
N ARG A 84 -6.09 10.81 -39.60
CA ARG A 84 -6.68 11.74 -38.61
C ARG A 84 -6.37 11.39 -37.15
N LEU A 85 -6.28 10.11 -36.81
CA LEU A 85 -6.07 9.64 -35.44
C LEU A 85 -4.59 9.53 -35.08
N PHE A 86 -3.73 9.17 -36.04
CA PHE A 86 -2.33 8.84 -35.78
C PHE A 86 -1.32 9.74 -36.49
N LYS A 87 -1.73 10.52 -37.50
CA LYS A 87 -0.82 11.29 -38.37
C LYS A 87 -1.14 12.78 -38.46
N ASN A 88 -2.35 13.19 -38.09
CA ASN A 88 -2.79 14.57 -38.09
C ASN A 88 -2.20 15.23 -36.86
N GLU A 89 -1.01 15.79 -37.09
CA GLU A 89 -0.28 16.66 -36.19
C GLU A 89 -0.27 16.12 -34.76
N ALA A 90 0.69 15.20 -34.53
CA ALA A 90 1.37 15.19 -33.25
C ALA A 90 1.80 16.65 -32.98
N ARG A 91 0.94 17.41 -32.30
CA ARG A 91 1.38 18.62 -31.61
C ARG A 91 2.52 18.11 -30.77
N ASP A 92 3.75 18.50 -31.12
CA ASP A 92 4.96 17.92 -30.54
C ASP A 92 4.83 17.86 -29.02
N THR A 93 4.15 18.84 -28.43
CA THR A 93 3.70 18.96 -27.02
C THR A 93 2.94 17.77 -26.39
N ASN A 94 2.32 16.86 -27.13
CA ASN A 94 1.50 15.75 -26.58
C ASN A 94 2.13 14.37 -26.74
N THR A 95 3.33 14.30 -27.33
CA THR A 95 4.10 13.06 -27.34
C THR A 95 4.74 12.84 -25.97
N ILE A 96 4.90 11.57 -25.58
CA ILE A 96 5.57 11.20 -24.32
C ILE A 96 6.97 11.84 -24.27
N LYS A 97 7.67 11.88 -25.40
CA LYS A 97 8.99 12.53 -25.53
C LYS A 97 8.94 14.01 -25.15
N ALA A 98 8.07 14.81 -25.75
CA ALA A 98 8.03 16.25 -25.45
C ALA A 98 7.47 16.55 -24.06
N LYS A 99 6.54 15.74 -23.54
CA LYS A 99 6.09 15.87 -22.15
C LYS A 99 7.21 15.56 -21.17
N ALA A 100 7.98 14.51 -21.43
CA ALA A 100 9.11 14.13 -20.59
C ALA A 100 10.25 15.15 -20.65
N GLU A 101 10.53 15.71 -21.83
CA GLU A 101 11.48 16.82 -22.00
C GLU A 101 11.00 18.10 -21.29
N SER A 102 9.71 18.44 -21.41
CA SER A 102 9.13 19.60 -20.70
C SER A 102 9.12 19.46 -19.17
N LEU A 103 9.19 18.23 -18.68
CA LEU A 103 9.22 17.89 -17.26
C LEU A 103 10.61 17.46 -16.79
N ASP A 104 11.62 17.58 -17.66
CA ASP A 104 13.02 17.23 -17.40
C ASP A 104 13.23 15.79 -16.87
N LEU A 105 12.35 14.86 -17.23
CA LEU A 105 12.31 13.51 -16.63
C LEU A 105 13.48 12.61 -17.03
N PHE A 106 14.16 12.90 -18.14
CA PHE A 106 15.21 12.04 -18.73
C PHE A 106 16.41 12.82 -19.29
N THR A 107 16.54 14.09 -18.93
CA THR A 107 17.56 14.99 -19.46
C THR A 107 18.90 14.83 -18.72
N GLU A 108 18.88 14.10 -17.61
CA GLU A 108 20.08 13.77 -16.86
C GLU A 108 20.67 12.46 -17.39
N GLU A 109 21.87 12.53 -17.96
CA GLU A 109 22.75 11.36 -18.12
C GLU A 109 23.28 10.98 -16.75
N GLN A 110 22.37 10.52 -15.89
CA GLN A 110 22.67 10.23 -14.52
C GLN A 110 23.40 8.90 -14.45
N SER A 111 24.74 8.99 -14.46
CA SER A 111 25.62 8.08 -13.73
C SER A 111 25.37 8.20 -12.21
N THR A 112 24.11 8.13 -11.78
CA THR A 112 23.77 8.00 -10.36
C THR A 112 23.26 6.60 -10.16
N ARG A 113 24.07 5.91 -9.36
CA ARG A 113 23.60 4.93 -8.41
C ARG A 113 22.17 5.25 -7.98
N LEU A 114 21.26 4.31 -8.23
CA LEU A 114 20.01 4.13 -7.47
C LEU A 114 20.36 3.76 -6.03
N ASP A 115 21.07 4.64 -5.33
CA ASP A 115 21.45 4.56 -3.94
C ASP A 115 20.84 5.79 -3.29
N GLY A 116 19.69 5.63 -2.66
CA GLY A 116 19.02 6.75 -1.98
C GLY A 116 17.52 6.90 -2.21
N MET A 117 16.83 5.92 -2.80
CA MET A 117 15.41 5.71 -2.48
C MET A 117 15.28 4.66 -1.37
N GLU A 118 16.16 4.73 -0.37
CA GLU A 118 15.71 4.39 0.97
C GLU A 118 14.60 5.39 1.28
N GLU A 119 13.45 4.90 1.72
CA GLU A 119 12.50 5.71 2.49
C GLU A 119 13.31 6.36 3.61
N ASN A 120 13.79 7.57 3.34
CA ASN A 120 14.45 8.36 4.35
C ASN A 120 13.40 8.53 5.44
N GLY A 121 13.63 7.87 6.57
CA GLY A 121 12.78 7.84 7.76
C GLY A 121 12.75 9.20 8.46
N GLN A 122 12.46 10.23 7.70
CA GLN A 122 12.49 11.64 8.02
C GLN A 122 11.14 12.16 7.54
N ASP A 123 10.06 11.73 8.20
CA ASP A 123 9.20 12.65 8.97
C ASP A 123 8.43 11.95 10.11
N SER A 124 8.96 10.86 10.67
CA SER A 124 8.34 10.17 11.82
C SER A 124 8.45 10.93 13.15
N SER A 125 9.21 12.05 13.19
CA SER A 125 9.40 12.89 14.38
C SER A 125 8.07 13.44 14.91
N SER A 126 7.19 13.94 14.03
CA SER A 126 5.90 14.51 14.44
C SER A 126 4.95 13.48 15.05
N LEU A 127 4.94 12.24 14.53
CA LEU A 127 4.07 11.18 15.04
C LEU A 127 4.58 10.62 16.37
N SER A 128 5.90 10.45 16.51
CA SER A 128 6.53 10.02 17.75
C SER A 128 6.33 11.04 18.89
N VAL A 129 6.47 12.33 18.60
CA VAL A 129 6.20 13.41 19.55
C VAL A 129 4.73 13.47 19.94
N LEU A 130 3.80 13.32 18.97
CA LEU A 130 2.36 13.28 19.24
C LEU A 130 1.99 12.12 20.17
N MET A 131 2.54 10.93 19.91
CA MET A 131 2.31 9.74 20.75
C MET A 131 2.89 9.93 22.16
N GLY A 132 4.06 10.56 22.28
CA GLY A 132 4.65 10.91 23.57
C GLY A 132 3.78 11.87 24.38
N VAL A 133 3.25 12.92 23.75
CA VAL A 133 2.34 13.89 24.41
C VAL A 133 1.04 13.21 24.84
N LEU A 134 0.44 12.39 23.97
CA LEU A 134 -0.79 11.66 24.28
C LEU A 134 -0.60 10.69 25.45
N ALA A 135 0.51 9.94 25.46
CA ALA A 135 0.87 9.06 26.56
C ALA A 135 1.06 9.84 27.87
N GLY A 136 1.72 11.00 27.83
CA GLY A 136 1.89 11.88 28.97
C GLY A 136 0.56 12.36 29.58
N ILE A 137 -0.37 12.79 28.73
CA ILE A 137 -1.72 13.22 29.16
C ILE A 137 -2.46 12.06 29.86
N CYS A 138 -2.42 10.86 29.28
CA CYS A 138 -3.04 9.68 29.88
C CYS A 138 -2.49 9.38 31.28
N VAL A 139 -1.17 9.47 31.48
CA VAL A 139 -0.55 9.25 32.79
C VAL A 139 -0.99 10.30 33.81
N VAL A 140 -1.04 11.58 33.42
CA VAL A 140 -1.48 12.67 34.31
C VAL A 140 -2.94 12.48 34.73
N LEU A 141 -3.81 12.09 33.79
CA LEU A 141 -5.22 11.80 34.09
C LEU A 141 -5.36 10.64 35.08
N LEU A 142 -4.64 9.55 34.88
CA LEU A 142 -4.66 8.41 35.81
C LEU A 142 -4.19 8.79 37.21
N LEU A 143 -3.11 9.58 37.31
CA LEU A 143 -2.63 10.08 38.60
C LEU A 143 -3.66 11.00 39.28
N SER A 144 -4.33 11.86 38.52
CA SER A 144 -5.36 12.75 39.08
C SER A 144 -6.53 11.95 39.69
N VAL A 145 -7.01 10.93 38.99
CA VAL A 145 -8.09 10.04 39.47
C VAL A 145 -7.65 9.30 40.73
N LEU A 146 -6.44 8.75 40.74
CA LEU A 146 -5.88 8.06 41.91
C LEU A 146 -5.74 8.99 43.12
N ILE A 147 -5.32 10.24 42.93
CA ILE A 147 -5.21 11.22 44.02
C ILE A 147 -6.59 11.59 44.56
N ILE A 148 -7.57 11.81 43.69
CA ILE A 148 -8.95 12.14 44.07
C ILE A 148 -9.59 10.99 44.84
N TRP A 149 -9.43 9.76 44.35
CA TRP A 149 -9.89 8.56 45.04
C TRP A 149 -9.19 8.35 46.38
N SER A 150 -7.86 8.56 46.44
CA SER A 150 -7.11 8.48 47.69
C SER A 150 -7.62 9.49 48.72
N LYS A 151 -7.88 10.74 48.32
CA LYS A 151 -8.43 11.77 49.21
C LYS A 151 -9.88 11.47 49.62
N ALA A 152 -10.70 10.93 48.73
CA ALA A 152 -12.06 10.53 49.03
C ALA A 152 -12.13 9.35 50.01
N SER A 153 -11.23 8.37 49.85
CA SER A 153 -11.12 7.22 50.76
C SER A 153 -10.68 7.65 52.16
N GLN A 154 -9.68 8.54 52.26
CA GLN A 154 -9.20 9.09 53.53
C GLN A 154 -10.26 9.94 54.26
N ARG A 155 -11.13 10.63 53.52
CA ARG A 155 -12.24 11.40 54.11
C ARG A 155 -13.32 10.49 54.72
N LYS A 156 -13.56 9.31 54.16
CA LYS A 156 -14.52 8.33 54.72
C LYS A 156 -14.01 7.71 56.01
N GLU A 157 -12.69 7.45 56.11
CA GLU A 157 -12.09 6.90 57.33
C GLU A 157 -11.98 7.91 58.49
N ASN A 158 -11.94 9.22 58.22
CA ASN A 158 -11.91 10.26 59.28
C ASN A 158 -13.31 10.70 59.79
N LEU A 159 -14.39 10.13 59.24
CA LEU A 159 -15.77 10.42 59.63
C LEU A 159 -16.47 9.24 60.31
N THR A 160 -15.71 8.19 60.67
CA THR A 160 -16.14 7.04 61.47
C THR A 160 -15.31 7.02 62.75
#